data_AF-A0A1T3NJ98-F1
#
_entry.id   AF-A0A1T3NJ98-F1
#
_cell.length_a   1.000
_cell.length_b   1.000
_cell.length_c   1.000
_cell.angle_alpha   90.00
_cell.angle_beta   90.00
_cell.angle_gamma   90.00
#
_symmetry.space_group_name_H-M   'P 1'
#
loop_
_entity.id
_entity.type
_entity.pdbx_description
1 polymer ?
#
loop_
_entity_poly.entity_id
_entity_poly.type
_entity_poly.pdbx_seq_one_letter_code
_entity_poly.pdbx_strand_id
1 'polypeptide(L)'
;MRSDRHDRGLREFYEELDEFLEEAGYAWIMDANLARLRHIDPDAALITVDFVDALCDPRLYKEQGRSHRAYTAVKDAQGRLDLWDSLFDGTRDADEESSAA
;
A
#
# COMPACT_ATOMS: atom_id res chain seq x y z
N MET A 1 -32.52 -24.19 8.27
CA MET A 1 -31.58 -23.65 9.28
C MET A 1 -30.09 -23.97 9.05
N ARG A 2 -29.68 -24.91 8.18
CA ARG A 2 -28.27 -25.06 7.76
C ARG A 2 -27.88 -24.24 6.51
N SER A 3 -28.85 -23.91 5.65
CA SER A 3 -28.63 -23.12 4.41
C SER A 3 -28.19 -21.69 4.71
N ASP A 4 -28.92 -20.97 5.57
CA ASP A 4 -28.69 -19.55 5.85
C ASP A 4 -27.31 -19.23 6.47
N ARG A 5 -26.67 -20.21 7.12
CA ARG A 5 -25.33 -20.03 7.71
C ARG A 5 -24.22 -20.24 6.66
N HIS A 6 -24.48 -21.07 5.65
CA HIS A 6 -23.57 -21.27 4.53
C HIS A 6 -23.58 -20.07 3.57
N ASP A 7 -24.76 -19.50 3.33
CA ASP A 7 -24.93 -18.33 2.45
C ASP A 7 -24.32 -17.05 3.04
N ARG A 8 -24.26 -16.94 4.37
CA ARG A 8 -23.59 -15.83 5.07
C ARG A 8 -22.07 -15.91 4.97
N GLY A 9 -21.49 -17.08 5.23
CA GLY A 9 -20.03 -17.24 5.16
C GLY A 9 -19.47 -17.09 3.76
N LEU A 10 -20.24 -17.45 2.72
CA LEU A 10 -19.87 -17.18 1.34
C LEU A 10 -19.88 -15.68 1.03
N ARG A 11 -20.86 -14.92 1.53
CA ARG A 11 -20.93 -13.47 1.33
C ARG A 11 -19.76 -12.76 1.98
N GLU A 12 -19.49 -13.06 3.24
CA GLU A 12 -18.35 -12.50 4.00
C GLU A 12 -17.04 -12.80 3.26
N PHE A 13 -16.86 -14.02 2.76
CA PHE A 13 -15.69 -14.38 1.96
C PHE A 13 -15.55 -13.57 0.66
N TYR A 14 -16.66 -13.33 -0.07
CA TYR A 14 -16.60 -12.53 -1.30
C TYR A 14 -16.33 -11.05 -1.02
N GLU A 15 -16.89 -10.51 0.06
CA GLU A 15 -16.60 -9.13 0.50
C GLU A 15 -15.10 -8.99 0.84
N GLU A 16 -14.55 -9.89 1.65
CA GLU A 16 -13.12 -9.91 1.99
C GLU A 16 -12.23 -10.10 0.74
N LEU A 17 -12.68 -10.91 -0.23
CA LEU A 17 -11.94 -11.13 -1.48
C LEU A 17 -11.95 -9.88 -2.36
N ASP A 18 -13.09 -9.20 -2.50
CA ASP A 18 -13.19 -7.98 -3.29
C ASP A 18 -12.32 -6.86 -2.69
N GLU A 19 -12.35 -6.69 -1.36
CA GLU A 19 -11.46 -5.77 -0.63
C GLU A 19 -9.98 -6.10 -0.88
N PHE A 20 -9.60 -7.38 -0.75
CA PHE A 20 -8.22 -7.80 -1.00
C PHE A 20 -7.78 -7.56 -2.45
N LEU A 21 -8.66 -7.81 -3.44
CA LEU A 21 -8.35 -7.58 -4.85
C LEU A 21 -8.23 -6.09 -5.17
N GLU A 22 -9.02 -5.24 -4.53
CA GLU A 22 -8.89 -3.79 -4.62
C GLU A 22 -7.55 -3.32 -4.03
N GLU A 23 -7.20 -3.77 -2.81
CA GLU A 23 -5.90 -3.48 -2.20
C GLU A 23 -4.72 -3.95 -3.06
N ALA A 24 -4.83 -5.14 -3.67
CA ALA A 24 -3.83 -5.65 -4.60
C ALA A 24 -3.70 -4.75 -5.85
N GLY A 25 -4.82 -4.24 -6.37
CA GLY A 25 -4.82 -3.28 -7.48
C GLY A 25 -4.04 -2.01 -7.16
N TYR A 26 -4.26 -1.43 -5.97
CA TYR A 26 -3.49 -0.27 -5.50
C TYR A 26 -2.02 -0.60 -5.29
N ALA A 27 -1.71 -1.74 -4.67
CA ALA A 27 -0.32 -2.19 -4.46
C ALA A 27 0.46 -2.31 -5.77
N TRP A 28 -0.17 -2.82 -6.83
CA TRP A 28 0.42 -2.90 -8.17
C TRP A 28 0.76 -1.52 -8.75
N ILE A 29 -0.13 -0.53 -8.57
CA ILE A 29 0.11 0.84 -9.02
C ILE A 29 1.27 1.46 -8.23
N MET A 30 1.28 1.27 -6.91
CA MET A 30 2.34 1.75 -6.04
C MET A 30 3.71 1.13 -6.39
N ASP A 31 3.76 -0.14 -6.80
CA ASP A 31 5.00 -0.78 -7.27
C ASP A 31 5.50 -0.20 -8.59
N ALA A 32 4.61 0.07 -9.53
CA ALA A 32 4.97 0.77 -10.76
C ALA A 32 5.53 2.17 -10.47
N ASN A 33 4.94 2.88 -9.49
CA ASN A 33 5.43 4.19 -9.06
C ASN A 33 6.75 4.11 -8.31
N LEU A 34 6.95 3.10 -7.47
CA LEU A 34 8.21 2.85 -6.79
C LEU A 34 9.33 2.53 -7.80
N ALA A 35 9.04 1.76 -8.84
CA ALA A 35 9.98 1.50 -9.92
C ALA A 35 10.37 2.80 -10.67
N ARG A 36 9.40 3.68 -10.95
CA ARG A 36 9.67 5.01 -11.53
C ARG A 36 10.50 5.87 -10.59
N LEU A 37 10.16 5.88 -9.30
CA LEU A 37 10.86 6.62 -8.28
C LEU A 37 12.33 6.18 -8.20
N ARG A 38 12.62 4.87 -8.17
CA ARG A 38 13.98 4.31 -8.18
C ARG A 38 14.81 4.73 -9.40
N HIS A 39 14.16 5.05 -10.52
CA HIS A 39 14.85 5.54 -11.71
C HIS A 39 15.25 7.01 -11.60
N ILE A 40 14.43 7.83 -10.93
CA ILE A 40 14.62 9.28 -10.81
C ILE A 40 15.45 9.63 -9.57
N ASP A 41 15.26 8.88 -8.49
CA ASP A 41 15.77 9.15 -7.16
C ASP A 41 16.55 7.94 -6.61
N PRO A 42 17.89 8.02 -6.57
CA PRO A 42 18.73 6.95 -6.03
C PRO A 42 18.43 6.58 -4.57
N ASP A 43 17.95 7.53 -3.76
CA ASP A 43 17.64 7.25 -2.35
C ASP A 43 16.43 6.31 -2.21
N ALA A 44 15.59 6.17 -3.24
CA ALA A 44 14.50 5.21 -3.24
C ALA A 44 14.98 3.74 -3.24
N ALA A 45 16.28 3.49 -3.46
CA ALA A 45 16.91 2.20 -3.17
C ALA A 45 16.84 1.82 -1.69
N LEU A 46 16.59 2.78 -0.78
CA LEU A 46 16.32 2.49 0.63
C LEU A 46 15.03 1.68 0.82
N ILE A 47 14.06 1.82 -0.09
CA ILE A 47 12.82 1.03 -0.10
C ILE A 47 13.10 -0.30 -0.79
N THR A 48 13.34 -1.34 0.02
CA THR A 48 13.80 -2.66 -0.45
C THR A 48 12.67 -3.65 -0.74
N VAL A 49 11.47 -3.37 -0.22
CA VAL A 49 10.30 -4.25 -0.32
C VAL A 49 9.22 -3.54 -1.13
N ASP A 50 8.70 -4.24 -2.12
CA ASP A 50 7.60 -3.79 -2.96
C ASP A 50 6.25 -3.95 -2.22
N PHE A 51 5.26 -3.14 -2.56
CA PHE A 51 3.95 -3.06 -1.91
C PHE A 51 3.14 -4.37 -2.06
N VAL A 52 3.18 -5.03 -3.22
CA VAL A 52 2.49 -6.32 -3.39
C VAL A 52 3.10 -7.40 -2.50
N ASP A 53 4.43 -7.42 -2.37
CA ASP A 53 5.11 -8.36 -1.48
C ASP A 53 4.76 -8.09 -0.01
N ALA A 54 4.73 -6.81 0.39
CA ALA A 54 4.30 -6.39 1.71
C ALA A 54 2.84 -6.73 2.02
N LEU A 55 1.95 -6.67 1.03
CA LEU A 55 0.54 -7.06 1.16
C LEU A 55 0.39 -8.57 1.40
N CYS A 56 1.20 -9.39 0.73
CA CYS A 56 1.13 -10.85 0.81
C CYS A 56 1.83 -11.45 2.04
N ASP A 57 2.83 -10.77 2.62
CA ASP A 57 3.57 -11.26 3.79
C ASP A 57 3.63 -10.20 4.93
N PRO A 58 2.97 -10.46 6.08
CA PRO A 58 3.00 -9.58 7.25
C PRO A 58 4.40 -9.25 7.79
N ARG A 59 5.41 -10.09 7.52
CA ARG A 59 6.81 -9.82 7.90
C ARG A 59 7.40 -8.74 7.02
N LEU A 60 7.11 -8.81 5.72
CA LEU A 60 7.55 -7.85 4.71
C LEU A 60 6.85 -6.50 4.88
N TYR A 61 5.58 -6.48 5.32
CA TYR A 61 4.87 -5.25 5.68
C TYR A 61 5.64 -4.38 6.69
N LYS A 62 6.16 -4.99 7.76
CA LYS A 62 6.94 -4.28 8.78
C LYS A 62 8.29 -3.79 8.25
N GLU A 63 8.91 -4.54 7.35
CA GLU A 63 10.15 -4.14 6.70
C GLU A 63 9.92 -2.95 5.77
N GLN A 64 8.92 -3.05 4.90
CA GLN A 64 8.49 -2.02 3.96
C GLN A 64 8.18 -0.69 4.67
N GLY A 65 7.42 -0.74 5.78
CA GLY A 65 7.15 0.45 6.59
C GLY A 65 8.42 1.07 7.21
N ARG A 66 9.44 0.28 7.56
CA ARG A 66 10.72 0.81 8.08
C ARG A 66 11.54 1.46 6.98
N SER A 67 11.65 0.80 5.83
CA SER A 67 12.40 1.32 4.68
C SER A 67 11.76 2.57 4.09
N HIS A 68 10.43 2.62 4.04
CA HIS A 68 9.68 3.81 3.64
C HIS A 68 9.99 4.97 4.58
N ARG A 69 9.88 4.79 5.91
CA ARG A 69 10.24 5.85 6.88
C ARG A 69 11.68 6.33 6.73
N ALA A 70 12.62 5.44 6.41
CA ALA A 70 14.01 5.82 6.19
C ALA A 70 14.16 6.73 4.95
N TYR A 71 13.51 6.36 3.84
CA TYR A 71 13.43 7.19 2.65
C TYR A 71 12.78 8.55 2.95
N THR A 72 11.60 8.57 3.56
CA THR A 72 10.86 9.81 3.87
C THR A 72 11.68 10.74 4.77
N ALA A 73 12.40 10.21 5.77
CA ALA A 73 13.26 11.01 6.63
C ALA A 73 14.42 11.66 5.87
N VAL A 74 15.02 10.95 4.90
CA VAL A 74 16.05 11.52 4.02
C VAL A 74 15.46 12.65 3.16
N LYS A 75 14.26 12.45 2.61
CA LYS A 75 13.60 13.43 1.74
C LYS A 75 13.05 14.63 2.45
N ASP A 76 12.52 14.45 3.65
CA ASP A 76 12.10 15.54 4.52
C ASP A 76 13.29 16.45 4.90
N ALA A 77 14.43 15.86 5.28
CA ALA A 77 15.66 16.60 5.56
C ALA A 77 16.20 17.38 4.34
N GLN A 78 15.91 16.91 3.12
CA GLN A 78 16.25 17.58 1.86
C GLN A 78 15.19 18.60 1.42
N GLY A 79 14.01 18.62 2.03
CA GLY A 79 12.85 19.37 1.56
C GLY A 79 12.31 18.89 0.20
N ARG A 80 12.40 17.58 -0.09
CA ARG A 80 12.16 16.97 -1.41
C ARG A 80 11.19 15.78 -1.35
N LEU A 81 9.99 16.00 -0.81
CA LEU A 81 8.88 15.03 -0.88
C LEU A 81 8.00 15.20 -2.13
N ASP A 82 8.22 16.25 -2.91
CA ASP A 82 7.48 16.61 -4.12
C ASP A 82 7.34 15.45 -5.12
N LEU A 83 8.41 14.67 -5.31
CA LEU A 83 8.40 13.55 -6.24
C LEU A 83 7.62 12.35 -5.70
N TRP A 84 7.70 12.12 -4.39
CA TRP A 84 6.89 11.08 -3.74
C TRP A 84 5.41 11.45 -3.86
N ASP A 85 5.04 12.66 -3.44
CA ASP A 85 3.66 13.14 -3.50
C ASP A 85 3.14 13.06 -4.94
N SER A 86 3.88 13.57 -5.92
CA SER A 86 3.46 13.53 -7.32
C SER A 86 3.28 12.13 -7.89
N LEU A 87 4.03 11.13 -7.43
CA LEU A 87 3.95 9.77 -7.95
C LEU A 87 2.87 8.95 -7.23
N PHE A 88 2.64 9.20 -5.95
CA PHE A 88 1.78 8.38 -5.10
C PHE A 88 0.44 9.04 -4.75
N ASP A 89 0.23 10.31 -5.12
CA ASP A 89 -1.07 10.98 -5.02
C ASP A 89 -2.18 10.17 -5.70
N GLY A 90 -3.31 9.99 -5.01
CA GLY A 90 -4.45 9.21 -5.48
C GLY A 90 -4.22 7.70 -5.62
N THR A 91 -3.08 7.15 -5.18
CA THR A 91 -2.84 5.69 -5.22
C THR A 91 -3.42 4.94 -4.03
N ARG A 92 -3.84 5.67 -2.98
CA ARG A 92 -4.64 5.19 -1.87
C ARG A 92 -5.42 6.37 -1.28
N ASP A 93 -6.61 6.64 -1.82
CA ASP A 93 -7.60 7.53 -1.19
C ASP A 93 -8.89 6.75 -0.94
N ALA A 94 -8.91 6.00 0.16
CA ALA A 94 -10.13 5.52 0.81
C ALA A 94 -9.71 4.91 2.15
N ASP A 95 -9.63 5.72 3.21
CA ASP A 95 -9.69 5.29 4.63
C ASP A 95 -9.64 6.47 5.63
N GLU A 96 -9.51 7.73 5.19
CA GLU A 96 -9.61 8.91 6.08
C GLU A 96 -11.00 9.59 6.09
N GLU A 97 -12.08 8.89 5.75
CA GLU A 97 -13.47 9.30 6.07
C GLU A 97 -14.17 8.30 7.01
N SER A 98 -13.53 7.91 8.11
CA SER A 98 -14.27 7.27 9.23
C SER A 98 -13.64 7.42 10.62
N SER A 99 -13.00 8.56 10.90
CA SER A 99 -12.63 8.92 12.28
C SER A 99 -12.80 10.40 12.61
N ALA A 100 -13.84 11.02 12.04
CA ALA A 100 -14.36 12.32 12.46
C ALA A 100 -15.90 12.25 12.61
N ALA A 101 -16.36 11.46 13.59
CA ALA A 101 -17.72 11.51 14.14
C ALA A 101 -17.66 11.43 15.66
#